data_AF-A0A3Q2CSQ2-F1
#
_entry.id   AF-A0A3Q2CSQ2-F1
#
_cell.length_a   1.000
_cell.length_b   1.000
_cell.length_c   1.000
_cell.angle_alpha   90.00
_cell.angle_beta   90.00
_cell.angle_gamma   90.00
#
_symmetry.space_group_name_H-M   'P 1'
#
loop_
_entity.id
_entity.type
_entity.pdbx_description
1 polymer ?
#
loop_
_entity_poly.entity_id
_entity_poly.type
_entity_poly.pdbx_seq_one_letter_code
_entity_poly.pdbx_strand_id
1 'polypeptide(L)'
;MMPRRTKNRRIATLVLGWIVLMTSLPPPALHHVSAVNLRQFVGCAVREFTFLAKKPGCGGLHITTDACWGRCETWEKPVLEPPFIESYQRVCTYNLSRLVTVKLPNCRNNMDPTYTYPVALKCSCGVCLTSTTECITSV
;
A
#
# COMPACT_ATOMS: atom_id res chain seq x y z
N MET A 1 -9.36 51.59 55.27
CA MET A 1 -8.26 50.82 54.64
C MET A 1 -8.86 49.56 54.01
N MET A 2 -8.90 49.47 52.67
CA MET A 2 -9.10 48.22 51.89
C MET A 2 -7.76 47.44 51.86
N PRO A 3 -7.69 46.12 51.58
CA PRO A 3 -8.07 45.53 50.28
C PRO A 3 -8.82 44.17 50.36
N ARG A 4 -9.86 43.93 49.54
CA ARG A 4 -9.89 43.52 48.11
C ARG A 4 -9.88 41.99 47.92
N ARG A 5 -11.05 41.37 48.18
CA ARG A 5 -11.37 39.95 47.90
C ARG A 5 -12.17 39.85 46.59
N THR A 6 -11.53 40.04 45.43
CA THR A 6 -12.21 40.04 44.11
C THR A 6 -11.47 39.35 42.96
N LYS A 7 -10.38 38.61 43.22
CA LYS A 7 -9.55 38.02 42.15
C LYS A 7 -9.92 36.57 41.76
N ASN A 8 -10.49 35.77 42.68
CA ASN A 8 -10.62 34.31 42.49
C ASN A 8 -11.85 33.86 41.68
N ARG A 9 -12.92 34.66 41.62
CA ARG A 9 -14.19 34.27 40.96
C ARG A 9 -14.15 34.42 39.45
N ARG A 10 -13.34 35.35 38.92
CA ARG A 10 -13.22 35.63 37.48
C ARG A 10 -12.37 34.60 36.74
N ILE A 11 -11.35 34.05 37.39
CA ILE A 11 -10.47 33.02 36.82
C ILE A 11 -11.24 31.69 36.69
N ALA A 12 -12.00 31.31 37.73
CA ALA A 12 -12.83 30.12 37.70
C ALA A 12 -13.87 30.17 36.56
N THR A 13 -14.55 31.30 36.33
CA THR A 13 -15.52 31.44 35.25
C THR A 13 -14.90 31.38 33.85
N LEU A 14 -13.68 31.89 33.68
CA LEU A 14 -12.95 31.80 32.41
C LEU A 14 -12.53 30.36 32.12
N VAL A 15 -12.06 29.63 33.12
CA VAL A 15 -11.68 28.21 33.00
C VAL A 15 -12.91 27.34 32.71
N LEU A 16 -14.01 27.55 33.42
CA LEU A 16 -15.29 26.85 33.16
C LEU A 16 -15.82 27.15 31.75
N GLY A 17 -15.76 28.40 31.28
CA GLY A 17 -16.16 28.76 29.93
C GLY A 17 -15.30 28.09 28.85
N TRP A 18 -13.98 27.97 29.07
CA TRP A 18 -13.06 27.29 28.15
C TRP A 18 -13.29 25.77 28.11
N ILE A 19 -13.60 25.14 29.24
CA ILE A 19 -13.92 23.71 29.30
C ILE A 19 -15.21 23.44 28.52
N VAL A 20 -16.25 24.27 28.69
CA VAL A 20 -17.52 24.14 27.95
C VAL A 20 -17.30 24.35 26.44
N LEU A 21 -16.46 25.31 26.05
CA LEU A 21 -16.15 25.58 24.64
C LEU A 21 -15.44 24.40 23.97
N MET A 22 -14.50 23.74 24.67
CA MET A 22 -13.79 22.56 24.16
C MET A 22 -14.67 21.31 24.08
N THR A 23 -15.72 21.19 24.91
CA THR A 23 -16.71 20.10 24.79
C THR A 23 -17.75 20.30 23.69
N SER A 24 -17.87 21.52 23.16
CA SER A 24 -18.80 21.84 22.07
C SER A 24 -18.20 21.66 20.68
N LEU A 25 -16.88 21.43 20.58
CA LEU A 25 -16.26 21.07 19.32
C LEU A 25 -16.64 19.61 18.99
N PRO A 26 -17.35 19.36 17.87
CA PRO A 26 -17.62 18.00 17.45
C PRO A 26 -16.28 17.27 17.26
N PRO A 27 -16.15 16.01 17.69
CA PRO A 27 -14.95 15.23 17.41
C PRO A 27 -14.71 15.24 15.89
N PRO A 28 -13.44 15.37 15.43
CA PRO A 28 -13.16 15.27 14.01
C PRO A 28 -13.79 13.97 13.53
N ALA A 29 -14.70 14.07 12.56
CA ALA A 29 -15.41 12.93 12.03
C ALA A 29 -14.36 11.89 11.69
N LEU A 30 -14.37 10.76 12.41
CA LEU A 30 -13.55 9.62 12.08
C LEU A 30 -14.00 9.22 10.67
N HIS A 31 -13.22 9.60 9.66
CA HIS A 31 -13.51 9.24 8.29
C HIS A 31 -13.61 7.71 8.26
N HIS A 32 -14.84 7.21 8.15
CA HIS A 32 -15.10 5.81 7.98
C HIS A 32 -14.55 5.46 6.59
N VAL A 33 -13.30 5.00 6.54
CA VAL A 33 -12.71 4.46 5.32
C VAL A 33 -13.52 3.20 5.01
N SER A 34 -14.48 3.34 4.09
CA SER A 34 -15.27 2.22 3.61
C SER A 34 -14.33 1.14 3.12
N ALA A 35 -14.54 -0.11 3.57
CA ALA A 35 -13.79 -1.24 3.08
C ALA A 35 -13.96 -1.33 1.55
N VAL A 36 -12.86 -1.16 0.81
CA VAL A 36 -12.87 -1.27 -0.65
C VAL A 36 -13.20 -2.72 -1.01
N ASN A 37 -14.25 -2.93 -1.81
CA ASN A 37 -14.55 -4.27 -2.29
C ASN A 37 -13.51 -4.67 -3.33
N LEU A 38 -12.56 -5.50 -2.89
CA LEU A 38 -11.47 -5.99 -3.71
C LEU A 38 -11.96 -6.72 -4.97
N ARG A 39 -13.16 -7.31 -4.95
CA ARG A 39 -13.67 -8.03 -6.12
C ARG A 39 -14.11 -7.11 -7.26
N GLN A 40 -14.48 -5.86 -6.99
CA GLN A 40 -14.83 -4.87 -8.02
C GLN A 40 -13.78 -3.78 -8.21
N PHE A 41 -12.64 -3.85 -7.52
CA PHE A 41 -11.60 -2.86 -7.68
C PHE A 41 -11.01 -2.90 -9.11
N VAL A 42 -11.18 -1.79 -9.82
CA VAL A 42 -10.51 -1.49 -11.10
C VAL A 42 -9.48 -0.39 -10.82
N GLY A 43 -8.24 -0.65 -11.17
CA GLY A 43 -7.09 0.14 -10.78
C GLY A 43 -5.91 -0.76 -10.39
N CYS A 44 -4.75 -0.15 -10.21
CA CYS A 44 -3.52 -0.86 -9.81
C CYS A 44 -2.93 -0.16 -8.59
N ALA A 45 -2.76 -0.89 -7.50
CA ALA A 45 -2.38 -0.35 -6.20
C ALA A 45 -1.31 -1.19 -5.50
N VAL A 46 -0.59 -0.55 -4.58
CA VAL A 46 0.33 -1.24 -3.67
C VAL A 46 -0.50 -1.93 -2.59
N ARG A 47 -0.21 -3.21 -2.34
CA ARG A 47 -0.87 -4.00 -1.30
C ARG A 47 0.09 -4.98 -0.66
N GLU A 48 -0.22 -5.33 0.58
CA GLU A 48 0.49 -6.36 1.32
C GLU A 48 0.25 -7.75 0.69
N PHE A 49 1.33 -8.49 0.51
CA PHE A 49 1.35 -9.85 -0.02
C PHE A 49 2.37 -10.69 0.75
N THR A 50 2.02 -11.94 1.03
CA THR A 50 2.91 -12.89 1.71
C THR A 50 3.33 -13.99 0.76
N PHE A 51 4.63 -14.26 0.67
CA PHE A 51 5.17 -15.36 -0.11
C PHE A 51 6.19 -16.18 0.68
N LEU A 52 6.44 -17.40 0.22
CA LEU A 52 7.45 -18.28 0.80
C LEU A 52 8.75 -18.17 0.02
N ALA A 53 9.73 -17.46 0.58
CA ALA A 53 11.08 -17.38 0.02
C ALA A 53 11.81 -18.72 0.21
N LYS A 54 12.36 -19.26 -0.88
CA LYS A 54 13.13 -20.50 -0.89
C LYS A 54 14.42 -20.30 -1.66
N LYS A 55 15.51 -20.85 -1.11
CA LYS A 55 16.82 -20.95 -1.75
C LYS A 55 17.35 -22.36 -1.54
N PRO A 56 17.91 -23.03 -2.55
CA PRO A 56 18.50 -24.36 -2.39
C PRO A 56 19.53 -24.37 -1.25
N GLY A 57 19.43 -25.35 -0.34
CA GLY A 57 20.36 -25.47 0.79
C GLY A 57 20.03 -24.65 2.04
N CYS A 58 18.93 -23.89 2.04
CA CYS A 58 18.40 -23.16 3.19
C CYS A 58 16.96 -23.57 3.53
N GLY A 59 16.53 -23.29 4.75
CA GLY A 59 15.12 -23.34 5.15
C GLY A 59 14.30 -22.22 4.48
N GLY A 60 13.01 -22.48 4.27
CA GLY A 60 12.09 -21.48 3.74
C GLY A 60 11.71 -20.42 4.78
N LEU A 61 11.40 -19.21 4.31
CA LEU A 61 10.93 -18.10 5.15
C LEU A 61 9.69 -17.45 4.54
N HIS A 62 8.61 -17.34 5.33
CA HIS A 62 7.45 -16.54 4.94
C HIS A 62 7.78 -15.05 5.07
N ILE A 63 7.68 -14.32 3.97
CA ILE A 63 7.96 -12.89 3.90
C ILE A 63 6.68 -12.17 3.56
N THR A 64 6.34 -11.17 4.38
CA THR A 64 5.24 -10.23 4.12
C THR A 64 5.84 -8.95 3.56
N THR A 65 5.37 -8.50 2.40
CA THR A 65 5.91 -7.35 1.68
C THR A 65 4.83 -6.62 0.90
N ASP A 66 5.10 -5.36 0.56
CA ASP A 66 4.30 -4.61 -0.40
C ASP A 66 4.59 -5.06 -1.84
N ALA A 67 3.52 -5.35 -2.59
CA ALA A 67 3.53 -5.80 -3.97
C ALA A 67 2.41 -5.10 -4.78
N CYS A 68 2.47 -5.19 -6.10
CA CYS A 68 1.45 -4.61 -6.97
C CYS A 68 0.27 -5.57 -7.20
N TRP A 69 -0.94 -5.03 -7.03
CA TRP A 69 -2.17 -5.80 -7.21
C TRP A 69 -3.29 -4.93 -7.78
N GLY A 70 -4.10 -5.51 -8.66
CA GLY A 70 -5.26 -4.84 -9.22
C GLY A 70 -5.65 -5.34 -10.60
N ARG A 71 -6.55 -4.60 -11.26
CA ARG A 71 -7.05 -4.87 -12.61
C ARG A 71 -6.93 -3.60 -13.45
N CYS A 72 -6.38 -3.75 -14.64
CA CYS A 72 -6.21 -2.64 -15.56
C CYS A 72 -7.24 -2.71 -16.66
N GLU A 73 -7.69 -1.54 -17.13
CA GLU A 73 -8.55 -1.46 -18.29
C GLU A 73 -7.78 -1.86 -19.55
N THR A 74 -8.43 -2.66 -20.37
CA THR A 74 -7.92 -3.16 -21.64
C THR A 74 -9.02 -3.08 -22.68
N TRP A 75 -8.65 -2.85 -23.93
CA TRP A 75 -9.59 -2.84 -25.03
C TRP A 75 -8.92 -3.31 -26.31
N GLU A 76 -9.75 -3.77 -27.24
CA GLU A 76 -9.35 -4.12 -28.60
C GLU A 76 -10.34 -3.45 -29.55
N LYS A 77 -9.80 -2.81 -30.58
CA LYS A 77 -10.57 -2.06 -31.56
C LYS A 77 -10.33 -2.68 -32.94
N PRO A 78 -11.39 -3.13 -33.63
CA PRO A 78 -11.26 -3.55 -35.03
C PRO A 78 -10.82 -2.36 -35.91
N VAL A 79 -9.87 -2.59 -36.81
CA VAL A 79 -9.39 -1.63 -37.80
C VAL A 79 -9.43 -2.24 -39.20
N LEU A 80 -9.47 -1.40 -40.24
CA LEU A 80 -9.63 -1.87 -41.62
C LEU A 80 -8.32 -2.37 -42.22
N GLU A 81 -7.19 -1.80 -41.81
CA GLU A 81 -5.87 -2.20 -42.27
C GLU A 81 -5.35 -3.40 -41.45
N PRO A 82 -4.60 -4.34 -42.08
CA PRO A 82 -3.88 -5.37 -41.34
C PRO A 82 -3.01 -4.75 -40.23
N PRO A 83 -2.99 -5.31 -38.99
CA PRO A 83 -3.45 -6.64 -38.59
C PRO A 83 -4.95 -6.73 -38.22
N PHE A 84 -5.78 -5.76 -38.63
CA PHE A 84 -7.24 -5.69 -38.42
C PHE A 84 -7.69 -5.49 -36.97
N ILE A 85 -6.76 -5.48 -36.02
CA ILE A 85 -7.02 -5.24 -34.59
C ILE A 85 -5.95 -4.28 -34.05
N GLU A 86 -6.40 -3.19 -33.45
CA GLU A 86 -5.60 -2.33 -32.58
C GLU A 86 -5.86 -2.74 -31.12
N SER A 87 -4.83 -3.18 -30.41
CA SER A 87 -4.96 -3.67 -29.03
C SER A 87 -4.30 -2.76 -28.01
N TYR A 88 -4.99 -2.54 -26.91
CA TYR A 88 -4.49 -1.83 -25.73
C TYR A 88 -4.53 -2.78 -24.54
N GLN A 89 -3.44 -3.52 -24.38
CA GLN A 89 -3.29 -4.49 -23.30
C GLN A 89 -2.35 -3.93 -22.24
N ARG A 90 -2.88 -3.78 -21.02
CA ARG A 90 -2.15 -3.27 -19.85
C ARG A 90 -2.31 -4.25 -18.69
N VAL A 91 -1.25 -4.40 -17.92
CA VAL A 91 -1.23 -5.20 -16.68
C VAL A 91 -0.88 -4.33 -15.49
N CYS A 92 -1.29 -4.75 -14.30
CA CYS A 92 -0.86 -4.09 -13.07
C CYS A 92 0.57 -4.51 -12.76
N THR A 93 1.50 -3.55 -12.79
CA THR A 93 2.93 -3.81 -12.62
C THR A 93 3.61 -2.76 -11.74
N TYR A 94 4.85 -3.05 -11.36
CA TYR A 94 5.72 -2.18 -10.58
C TYR A 94 6.11 -0.97 -11.42
N ASN A 95 5.79 0.23 -10.93
CA ASN A 95 6.27 1.48 -11.51
C ASN A 95 7.55 1.95 -10.83
N LEU A 96 7.58 1.83 -9.50
CA LEU A 96 8.74 2.13 -8.67
C LEU A 96 8.88 1.05 -7.60
N SER A 97 10.08 0.51 -7.46
CA SER A 97 10.41 -0.51 -6.47
C SER A 97 11.77 -0.24 -5.83
N ARG A 98 12.00 -0.89 -4.70
CA ARG A 98 13.33 -0.97 -4.07
C ARG A 98 13.66 -2.41 -3.74
N LEU A 99 14.94 -2.76 -3.78
CA LEU A 99 15.40 -4.10 -3.38
C LEU A 99 15.61 -4.15 -1.86
N VAL A 100 15.16 -5.24 -1.25
CA VAL A 100 15.37 -5.55 0.17
C VAL A 100 15.99 -6.94 0.27
N THR A 101 16.91 -7.10 1.22
CA THR A 101 17.62 -8.36 1.47
C THR A 101 17.34 -8.86 2.87
N VAL A 102 17.03 -10.16 2.99
CA VAL A 102 16.82 -10.86 4.26
C VAL A 102 17.74 -12.09 4.36
N LYS A 103 17.85 -12.67 5.57
CA LYS A 103 18.57 -13.93 5.79
C LYS A 103 17.59 -15.08 5.97
N LEU A 104 17.78 -16.14 5.18
CA LEU A 104 17.01 -17.37 5.30
C LEU A 104 17.52 -18.21 6.49
N PRO A 105 16.62 -18.92 7.20
CA PRO A 105 17.00 -19.78 8.32
C PRO A 105 17.61 -21.10 7.86
N ASN A 106 18.28 -21.82 8.77
CA ASN A 106 18.70 -23.23 8.60
C ASN A 106 19.49 -23.53 7.31
N CYS A 107 20.40 -22.63 6.92
CA CYS A 107 21.29 -22.87 5.80
C CYS A 107 22.39 -23.88 6.13
N ARG A 108 22.74 -24.72 5.15
CA ARG A 108 23.92 -25.59 5.24
C ARG A 108 25.20 -24.76 5.34
N ASN A 109 26.26 -25.35 5.88
CA ASN A 109 27.58 -24.72 5.94
C ASN A 109 28.03 -24.26 4.55
N ASN A 110 28.66 -23.08 4.47
CA ASN A 110 29.13 -22.43 3.25
C ASN A 110 28.05 -22.00 2.24
N MET A 111 26.75 -22.08 2.59
CA MET A 111 25.69 -21.49 1.79
C MET A 111 25.48 -20.03 2.18
N ASP A 112 25.35 -19.15 1.18
CA ASP A 112 24.95 -17.76 1.41
C ASP A 112 23.48 -17.70 1.84
N PRO A 113 23.17 -17.19 3.05
CA PRO A 113 21.80 -17.12 3.55
C PRO A 113 21.00 -15.95 2.96
N THR A 114 21.61 -15.07 2.16
CA THR A 114 20.93 -13.86 1.68
C THR A 114 19.90 -14.16 0.59
N TYR A 115 18.77 -13.47 0.68
CA TYR A 115 17.68 -13.51 -0.30
C TYR A 115 17.20 -12.08 -0.55
N THR A 116 17.21 -11.66 -1.82
CA THR A 116 16.89 -10.29 -2.23
C THR A 116 15.63 -10.28 -3.10
N TYR A 117 14.71 -9.36 -2.83
CA TYR A 117 13.44 -9.25 -3.55
C TYR A 117 12.99 -7.79 -3.69
N PRO A 118 12.14 -7.46 -4.68
CA PRO A 118 11.60 -6.12 -4.85
C PRO A 118 10.42 -5.86 -3.90
N VAL A 119 10.37 -4.65 -3.36
CA VAL A 119 9.24 -4.10 -2.61
C VAL A 119 8.61 -2.99 -3.43
N ALA A 120 7.29 -3.04 -3.63
CA ALA A 120 6.56 -2.02 -4.38
C ALA A 120 6.50 -0.70 -3.60
N LEU A 121 6.95 0.39 -4.23
CA LEU A 121 6.74 1.75 -3.74
C LEU A 121 5.59 2.44 -4.48
N LYS A 122 5.43 2.11 -5.77
CA LYS A 122 4.34 2.59 -6.61
C LYS A 122 4.00 1.57 -7.68
N CYS A 123 2.71 1.43 -7.96
CA CYS A 123 2.18 0.54 -8.99
C CYS A 123 1.47 1.34 -10.08
N SER A 124 1.41 0.79 -11.29
CA SER A 124 0.70 1.41 -12.42
C SER A 124 0.23 0.37 -13.42
N CYS A 125 -0.80 0.73 -14.19
CA CYS A 125 -1.18 -0.01 -15.39
C CYS A 125 -0.20 0.30 -16.53
N GLY A 126 0.51 -0.72 -17.01
CA GLY A 126 1.57 -0.58 -18.00
C GLY A 126 1.69 -1.80 -18.92
N VAL A 127 2.62 -1.75 -19.88
CA VAL A 127 2.99 -2.95 -20.65
C VAL A 127 3.75 -3.89 -19.72
N CYS A 128 3.55 -5.20 -19.88
CA CYS A 128 4.40 -6.17 -19.23
C CYS A 128 5.78 -6.22 -19.90
N LEU A 129 6.84 -5.86 -19.18
CA LEU A 129 8.21 -5.84 -19.70
C LEU A 129 8.84 -7.22 -19.54
N THR A 130 8.94 -7.97 -20.63
CA THR A 130 9.52 -9.33 -20.66
C THR A 130 11.01 -9.38 -20.33
N SER A 131 11.71 -8.24 -20.36
CA SER A 131 13.12 -8.14 -19.97
C SER A 131 13.36 -8.37 -18.47
N THR A 132 12.36 -8.12 -17.63
CA THR A 132 12.48 -8.16 -16.16
C THR A 132 11.33 -8.89 -15.48
N THR A 133 10.25 -9.16 -16.20
CA THR A 133 9.02 -9.73 -15.66
C THR A 133 8.56 -10.89 -16.55
N GLU A 134 8.24 -12.03 -15.95
CA GLU A 134 7.58 -13.11 -16.66
C GLU A 134 6.10 -12.77 -16.86
N CYS A 135 5.71 -12.59 -18.12
CA CYS A 135 4.37 -12.20 -18.50
C CYS A 135 3.51 -13.45 -18.73
N ILE A 136 2.87 -13.92 -17.67
CA ILE A 136 2.00 -15.11 -17.70
C ILE A 136 0.53 -14.74 -17.47
N THR A 137 -0.39 -15.55 -18.00
CA THR A 137 -1.81 -15.45 -17.68
C THR A 137 -2.09 -16.12 -16.34
N SER A 138 -3.01 -15.56 -15.53
CA SER A 138 -3.46 -16.23 -14.31
C SER A 138 -4.17 -17.54 -14.67
N VAL A 139 -3.71 -18.66 -14.12
CA VAL A 139 -4.30 -20.01 -14.28
C VAL A 139 -5.49 -20.17 -13.35
#